data_AF-A0A2V8P1A5-F1
#
_entry.id   AF-A0A2V8P1A5-F1
#
_cell.length_a   1.000
_cell.length_b   1.000
_cell.length_c   1.000
_cell.angle_alpha   90.00
_cell.angle_beta   90.00
_cell.angle_gamma   90.00
#
_symmetry.space_group_name_H-M   'P 1'
#
loop_
_entity.id
_entity.type
_entity.pdbx_description
1 polymer ?
#
loop_
_entity_poly.entity_id
_entity_poly.type
_entity_poly.pdbx_seq_one_letter_code
_entity_poly.pdbx_strand_id
1 'polypeptide(L)'
;RAAGNYLGGVGDKTSTGDEWLRGEVHDPTSYRMGGVAGHAGLFSTADDLAIYCQMILNGGEYGGVRILSPLTVAMMTRPRVVTDEGGARGLGWDIATSFSSNRGDIFPLGSFGHTGFTGTSIWIDPASKTFIVFLSNRVHPNGKGDVGSLRGRIASIVAASITDTTVESARTESTQFASEVLSGLARVSSRANTTATLEPPVDAQVLTGIDVLERDNFKELSGLRVGLVTNHTGRDRAGRQTIDVLHNAQNVKLVALFSPEHGIRGLADEKVSDSKDEKTGLPIYSLYGETRRPKPEQLKDLDAIIYDIQDVGARFYTYISTLGYVMEEAARAHIPVIVLDRPNPIGGLDVEGPVADESKLSFTAYHRIPVRHGMTVGELARLYNEERKIGCDLRIIKMENWRRAMWYDSTNLTWVNPSPNMRSLTEAALYPGIGLLETTNLSVGRGTDSPFEVIGAPWLDGQRLASYLNNRKIAGVRFVPLRFTPKSSVFKDQECGGVNLIITDRTRFHPVQTGLEIAVALRRLYPTEWKVDDYARLLVNAETLEAVRRADDPNDIMRSWNSGLNSFRQSRRRALIYQ
;
A
#
# COMPACT_ATOMS: atom_id res chain seq x y z
N ARG A 1 31.64 12.89 14.91
CA ARG A 1 30.79 13.72 14.03
C ARG A 1 30.52 15.01 14.78
N ALA A 2 31.00 16.15 14.28
CA ALA A 2 30.69 17.46 14.85
C ALA A 2 29.17 17.63 14.94
N ALA A 3 28.67 18.13 16.08
CA ALA A 3 27.26 18.41 16.29
C ALA A 3 26.82 19.47 15.27
N GLY A 4 26.11 19.06 14.22
CA GLY A 4 25.55 20.01 13.25
C GLY A 4 24.49 20.87 13.93
N ASN A 5 24.65 22.18 13.85
CA ASN A 5 23.64 23.18 14.19
C ASN A 5 22.28 22.84 13.53
N TYR A 6 21.18 23.02 14.26
CA TYR A 6 19.81 22.74 13.78
C TYR A 6 19.41 23.55 12.54
N LEU A 7 20.05 24.70 12.29
CA LEU A 7 19.84 25.50 11.07
C LEU A 7 20.58 24.97 9.84
N GLY A 8 21.56 24.09 10.02
CA GLY A 8 22.49 23.68 8.96
C GLY A 8 23.43 24.82 8.55
N GLY A 9 24.70 24.50 8.26
CA GLY A 9 25.65 25.49 7.76
C GLY A 9 25.31 25.93 6.33
N VAL A 10 25.31 27.24 6.07
CA VAL A 10 25.30 27.81 4.73
C VAL A 10 26.69 28.42 4.51
N GLY A 11 27.58 27.71 3.81
CA GLY A 11 28.96 28.16 3.59
C GLY A 11 29.88 28.09 4.84
N ASP A 12 31.01 28.81 4.78
CA ASP A 12 32.17 28.77 5.71
C ASP A 12 31.90 29.16 7.19
N LYS A 13 30.64 29.39 7.58
CA LYS A 13 30.28 29.72 8.96
C LYS A 13 29.61 28.53 9.65
N THR A 14 30.41 27.76 10.38
CA THR A 14 30.02 26.57 11.14
C THR A 14 29.36 26.84 12.50
N SER A 15 29.05 28.10 12.86
CA SER A 15 28.62 28.49 14.22
C SER A 15 27.28 29.24 14.35
N THR A 16 26.46 29.35 13.29
CA THR A 16 25.25 30.22 13.28
C THR A 16 24.16 29.87 14.32
N GLY A 17 24.25 28.74 15.00
CA GLY A 17 23.28 28.31 16.02
C GLY A 17 23.70 28.65 17.43
N ASP A 18 24.96 29.03 17.64
CA ASP A 18 25.51 29.40 18.94
C ASP A 18 25.38 30.91 19.21
N GLU A 19 24.93 31.69 18.22
CA GLU A 19 24.69 33.13 18.32
C GLU A 19 23.20 33.46 18.48
N TRP A 20 22.90 34.53 19.21
CA TRP A 20 21.52 35.02 19.37
C TRP A 20 21.01 35.61 18.05
N LEU A 21 20.20 34.84 17.33
CA LEU A 21 19.52 35.33 16.14
C LEU A 21 18.40 36.31 16.51
N ARG A 22 18.48 37.54 15.98
CA ARG A 22 17.47 38.59 16.17
C ARG A 22 17.07 39.16 14.82
N GLY A 23 15.78 39.09 14.50
CA GLY A 23 15.27 39.50 13.18
C GLY A 23 15.59 38.51 12.05
N GLU A 24 16.10 37.32 12.39
CA GLU A 24 16.44 36.26 11.45
C GLU A 24 15.60 34.99 11.72
N VAL A 25 15.17 34.34 10.65
CA VAL A 25 14.26 33.19 10.75
C VAL A 25 14.99 31.98 11.34
N HIS A 26 14.37 31.35 12.34
CA HIS A 26 14.93 30.16 12.97
C HIS A 26 14.43 28.85 12.33
N ASP A 27 13.46 28.91 11.41
CA ASP A 27 13.05 27.75 10.61
C ASP A 27 14.14 27.41 9.58
N PRO A 28 14.75 26.20 9.60
CA PRO A 28 15.89 25.87 8.74
C PRO A 28 15.55 25.90 7.24
N THR A 29 14.29 25.65 6.88
CA THR A 29 13.85 25.67 5.47
C THR A 29 13.71 27.11 4.99
N SER A 30 13.00 27.95 5.74
CA SER A 30 12.85 29.38 5.43
C SER A 30 14.19 30.11 5.43
N TYR A 31 15.10 29.76 6.36
CA TYR A 31 16.45 30.32 6.42
C TYR A 31 17.21 30.06 5.12
N ARG A 32 17.20 28.81 4.64
CA ARG A 32 17.84 28.43 3.37
C ARG A 32 17.18 29.02 2.13
N MET A 33 15.93 29.46 2.25
CA MET A 33 15.19 30.14 1.18
C MET A 33 15.39 31.66 1.17
N GLY A 34 16.29 32.20 1.99
CA GLY A 34 16.56 33.64 2.06
C GLY A 34 15.72 34.41 3.07
N GLY A 35 15.15 33.71 4.07
CA GLY A 35 14.51 34.33 5.24
C GLY A 35 13.00 34.19 5.27
N VAL A 36 12.30 34.71 4.26
CA VAL A 36 10.82 34.74 4.23
C VAL A 36 10.27 33.69 3.27
N ALA A 37 9.38 32.83 3.76
CA ALA A 37 8.66 31.83 2.98
C ALA A 37 7.17 31.82 3.35
N GLY A 38 6.32 31.24 2.50
CA GLY A 38 4.87 31.20 2.75
C GLY A 38 4.46 30.51 4.06
N HIS A 39 5.34 29.67 4.65
CA HIS A 39 5.09 28.94 5.89
C HIS A 39 5.83 29.50 7.12
N ALA A 40 6.81 30.38 6.95
CA ALA A 40 7.66 30.90 8.05
C ALA A 40 8.44 32.17 7.65
N GLY A 41 9.04 32.86 8.62
CA GLY A 41 9.93 34.01 8.35
C GLY A 41 9.29 35.39 8.46
N LEU A 42 8.05 35.48 8.92
CA LEU A 42 7.43 36.74 9.33
C LEU A 42 7.71 37.03 10.81
N PHE A 43 7.89 38.31 11.15
CA PHE A 43 8.10 38.81 12.50
C PHE A 43 7.03 39.86 12.83
N SER A 44 6.46 39.75 14.03
CA SER A 44 5.49 40.72 14.56
C SER A 44 5.55 40.70 16.09
N THR A 45 4.84 41.63 16.71
CA THR A 45 4.66 41.68 18.17
C THR A 45 3.42 40.90 18.62
N ALA A 46 3.30 40.65 19.93
CA ALA A 46 2.07 40.09 20.49
C ALA A 46 0.87 41.03 20.27
N ASP A 47 1.09 42.35 20.30
CA ASP A 47 0.06 43.36 20.08
C ASP A 47 -0.47 43.32 18.64
N ASP A 48 0.40 43.19 17.64
CA ASP A 48 -0.02 43.05 16.24
C ASP A 48 -0.80 41.75 16.01
N LEU A 49 -0.35 40.65 16.61
CA LEU A 49 -1.05 39.37 16.53
C LEU A 49 -2.40 39.43 17.25
N ALA A 50 -2.51 40.20 18.33
CA ALA A 50 -3.78 40.45 19.00
C ALA A 50 -4.77 41.19 18.09
N ILE A 51 -4.31 42.16 17.31
CA ILE A 51 -5.13 42.82 16.27
C ILE A 51 -5.65 41.80 15.26
N TYR A 52 -4.78 40.90 14.78
CA TYR A 52 -5.17 39.84 13.85
C TYR A 52 -6.20 38.88 14.48
N CYS A 53 -5.98 38.43 15.71
CA CYS A 53 -6.91 37.55 16.42
C CYS A 53 -8.27 38.23 16.63
N GLN A 54 -8.27 39.51 17.03
CA GLN A 54 -9.48 40.29 17.20
C GLN A 54 -10.23 40.49 15.89
N MET A 55 -9.52 40.75 14.78
CA MET A 55 -10.11 40.83 13.44
C MET A 55 -10.84 39.54 13.05
N ILE A 56 -10.24 38.37 13.34
CA ILE A 56 -10.87 37.06 13.13
C ILE A 56 -12.11 36.90 14.03
N LEU A 57 -12.02 37.19 15.33
CA LEU A 57 -13.16 37.13 16.25
C LEU A 57 -14.32 38.05 15.85
N ASN A 58 -14.00 39.19 15.24
CA ASN A 58 -14.97 40.18 14.76
C ASN A 58 -15.52 39.88 13.36
N GLY A 59 -15.25 38.69 12.80
CA GLY A 59 -15.77 38.32 11.47
C GLY A 59 -15.15 39.13 10.32
N GLY A 60 -13.87 39.48 10.45
CA GLY A 60 -13.08 40.08 9.37
C GLY A 60 -12.86 41.59 9.48
N GLU A 61 -13.24 42.19 10.61
CA GLU A 61 -13.24 43.64 10.81
C GLU A 61 -12.44 44.03 12.06
N TYR A 62 -11.65 45.10 11.96
CA TYR A 62 -10.96 45.69 13.10
C TYR A 62 -10.96 47.22 12.98
N GLY A 63 -11.29 47.91 14.08
CA GLY A 63 -11.31 49.38 14.10
C GLY A 63 -12.23 50.03 13.06
N GLY A 64 -13.34 49.38 12.69
CA GLY A 64 -14.26 49.86 11.65
C GLY A 64 -13.79 49.61 10.21
N VAL A 65 -12.65 48.93 10.02
CA VAL A 65 -12.10 48.59 8.70
C VAL A 65 -12.28 47.09 8.42
N ARG A 66 -12.92 46.78 7.29
CA ARG A 66 -13.10 45.40 6.82
C ARG A 66 -11.88 44.92 6.04
N ILE A 67 -11.21 43.91 6.58
CA ILE A 67 -10.05 43.26 5.95
C ILE A 67 -10.48 41.98 5.24
N LEU A 68 -11.34 41.18 5.89
CA LEU A 68 -11.91 39.95 5.34
C LEU A 68 -13.44 40.03 5.34
N SER A 69 -14.08 39.36 4.38
CA SER A 69 -15.52 39.20 4.44
C SER A 69 -15.89 38.26 5.60
N PRO A 70 -17.07 38.41 6.23
CA PRO A 70 -17.51 37.49 7.28
C PRO A 70 -17.60 36.04 6.78
N LEU A 71 -17.96 35.85 5.50
CA LEU A 71 -17.99 34.54 4.85
C LEU A 71 -16.59 33.93 4.69
N THR A 72 -15.57 34.77 4.46
CA THR A 72 -14.17 34.32 4.40
C THR A 72 -13.71 33.84 5.77
N VAL A 73 -14.01 34.60 6.83
CA VAL A 73 -13.66 34.18 8.19
C VAL A 73 -14.39 32.89 8.56
N ALA A 74 -15.69 32.80 8.30
CA ALA A 74 -16.45 31.57 8.52
C ALA A 74 -15.86 30.38 7.74
N MET A 75 -15.41 30.59 6.50
CA MET A 75 -14.76 29.53 5.70
C MET A 75 -13.40 29.12 6.28
N MET A 76 -12.63 30.07 6.82
CA MET A 76 -11.33 29.82 7.42
C MET A 76 -11.43 29.00 8.70
N THR A 77 -12.42 29.29 9.54
CA THR A 77 -12.58 28.69 10.87
C THR A 77 -13.47 27.44 10.85
N ARG A 78 -14.17 27.18 9.75
CA ARG A 78 -15.00 25.99 9.59
C ARG A 78 -14.17 24.70 9.72
N PRO A 79 -14.56 23.76 10.61
CA PRO A 79 -13.89 22.48 10.72
C PRO A 79 -14.04 21.63 9.46
N ARG A 80 -12.91 21.11 8.99
CA ARG A 80 -12.81 20.13 7.91
C ARG A 80 -12.08 18.92 8.46
N VAL A 81 -12.75 17.78 8.37
CA VAL A 81 -12.15 16.50 8.77
C VAL A 81 -11.01 16.17 7.80
N VAL A 82 -9.86 15.81 8.36
CA VAL A 82 -8.61 15.51 7.64
C VAL A 82 -8.03 14.15 8.04
N THR A 83 -8.59 13.47 9.04
CA THR A 83 -8.25 12.08 9.40
C THR A 83 -9.51 11.26 9.65
N ASP A 84 -9.41 9.94 9.52
CA ASP A 84 -10.54 9.01 9.67
C ASP A 84 -11.03 8.92 11.13
N GLU A 85 -10.18 9.26 12.09
CA GLU A 85 -10.51 9.31 13.52
C GLU A 85 -11.20 10.63 13.93
N GLY A 86 -11.50 11.52 12.96
CA GLY A 86 -12.19 12.78 13.21
C GLY A 86 -11.25 13.97 13.44
N GLY A 87 -9.95 13.84 13.12
CA GLY A 87 -9.02 14.96 13.18
C GLY A 87 -9.48 16.11 12.30
N ALA A 88 -9.53 17.35 12.83
CA ALA A 88 -10.13 18.50 12.13
C ALA A 88 -9.21 19.71 12.01
N ARG A 89 -9.25 20.37 10.84
CA ARG A 89 -8.53 21.62 10.51
C ARG A 89 -9.43 22.64 9.80
N GLY A 90 -9.09 23.91 9.93
CA GLY A 90 -9.60 25.02 9.12
C GLY A 90 -8.62 25.42 8.03
N LEU A 91 -8.93 26.46 7.25
CA LEU A 91 -7.95 27.03 6.31
C LEU A 91 -6.94 27.87 7.09
N GLY A 92 -5.74 27.32 7.27
CA GLY A 92 -4.65 27.94 8.04
C GLY A 92 -4.69 27.62 9.54
N TRP A 93 -5.66 26.84 10.01
CA TRP A 93 -5.89 26.58 11.43
C TRP A 93 -5.91 25.09 11.77
N ASP A 94 -5.28 24.75 12.88
CA ASP A 94 -5.49 23.49 13.57
C ASP A 94 -6.66 23.63 14.55
N ILE A 95 -7.53 22.63 14.64
CA ILE A 95 -8.76 22.70 15.47
C ILE A 95 -8.81 21.54 16.46
N ALA A 96 -8.67 20.30 15.96
CA ALA A 96 -8.69 19.10 16.78
C ALA A 96 -7.89 17.97 16.12
N THR A 97 -6.58 18.14 15.99
CA THR A 97 -5.65 17.08 15.56
C THR A 97 -4.71 16.68 16.70
N SER A 98 -3.82 15.72 16.47
CA SER A 98 -2.75 15.36 17.42
C SER A 98 -1.79 16.53 17.73
N PHE A 99 -1.83 17.61 16.95
CA PHE A 99 -1.05 18.83 17.18
C PHE A 99 -1.77 19.88 18.03
N SER A 100 -3.05 19.68 18.37
CA SER A 100 -3.88 20.68 19.08
C SER A 100 -3.67 20.69 20.60
N SER A 101 -2.61 20.07 21.12
CA SER A 101 -2.35 20.01 22.57
C SER A 101 -2.13 21.40 23.20
N ASN A 102 -1.76 22.41 22.40
CA ASN A 102 -1.65 23.79 22.84
C ASN A 102 -3.01 24.49 23.09
N ARG A 103 -4.14 23.86 22.74
CA ARG A 103 -5.49 24.27 23.19
C ARG A 103 -5.65 24.14 24.70
N GLY A 104 -4.91 23.24 25.33
CA GLY A 104 -5.18 22.80 26.70
C GLY A 104 -6.45 21.93 26.78
N ASP A 105 -6.90 21.71 28.01
CA ASP A 105 -7.91 20.70 28.34
C ASP A 105 -9.33 21.29 28.48
N ILE A 106 -9.44 22.62 28.60
CA ILE A 106 -10.68 23.29 29.04
C ILE A 106 -11.39 24.03 27.90
N PHE A 107 -10.66 24.66 26.96
CA PHE A 107 -11.32 25.30 25.82
C PHE A 107 -12.15 24.29 25.03
N PRO A 108 -13.35 24.67 24.56
CA PRO A 108 -14.25 23.75 23.88
C PRO A 108 -13.64 23.26 22.56
N LEU A 109 -14.18 22.13 22.09
CA LEU A 109 -13.94 21.70 20.71
C LEU A 109 -14.64 22.71 19.78
N GLY A 110 -13.93 23.17 18.74
CA GLY A 110 -14.37 24.28 17.88
C GLY A 110 -13.53 25.56 18.02
N SER A 111 -12.80 25.70 19.14
CA SER A 111 -11.67 26.64 19.22
C SER A 111 -10.51 26.18 18.33
N PHE A 112 -9.69 27.10 17.86
CA PHE A 112 -8.70 26.82 16.82
C PHE A 112 -7.43 27.65 16.97
N GLY A 113 -6.33 27.19 16.40
CA GLY A 113 -5.06 27.88 16.51
C GLY A 113 -3.97 27.28 15.66
N HIS A 114 -2.74 27.73 15.86
CA HIS A 114 -1.57 27.18 15.19
C HIS A 114 -0.32 27.39 16.03
N THR A 115 0.71 26.61 15.73
CA THR A 115 2.03 26.70 16.39
C THR A 115 3.10 27.18 15.41
N GLY A 116 4.17 27.78 15.92
CA GLY A 116 5.35 28.17 15.16
C GLY A 116 6.58 27.37 15.56
N PHE A 117 7.55 27.27 14.64
CA PHE A 117 8.77 26.48 14.82
C PHE A 117 9.54 26.83 16.11
N THR A 118 9.62 28.12 16.45
CA THR A 118 10.28 28.65 17.65
C THR A 118 9.49 28.40 18.94
N GLY A 119 8.39 27.67 18.90
CA GLY A 119 7.53 27.38 20.06
C GLY A 119 6.42 28.41 20.28
N THR A 120 6.27 29.38 19.38
CA THR A 120 5.15 30.33 19.41
C THR A 120 3.81 29.62 19.18
N SER A 121 2.71 30.25 19.58
CA SER A 121 1.37 29.80 19.22
C SER A 121 0.34 30.91 19.32
N ILE A 122 -0.72 30.76 18.52
CA ILE A 122 -1.99 31.46 18.69
C ILE A 122 -3.07 30.42 18.92
N TRP A 123 -4.00 30.70 19.83
CA TRP A 123 -5.24 29.95 19.98
C TRP A 123 -6.41 30.90 20.17
N ILE A 124 -7.51 30.70 19.46
CA ILE A 124 -8.69 31.58 19.42
C ILE A 124 -9.92 30.72 19.74
N ASP A 125 -10.73 31.19 20.68
CA ASP A 125 -11.99 30.58 21.06
C ASP A 125 -13.15 31.55 20.78
N PRO A 126 -13.95 31.29 19.73
CA PRO A 126 -15.12 32.12 19.42
C PRO A 126 -16.19 32.11 20.51
N ALA A 127 -16.34 30.99 21.24
CA ALA A 127 -17.37 30.80 22.24
C ALA A 127 -17.24 31.81 23.39
N SER A 128 -16.03 31.93 23.93
CA SER A 128 -15.69 32.90 24.97
C SER A 128 -15.19 34.24 24.42
N LYS A 129 -15.10 34.40 23.10
CA LYS A 129 -14.50 35.54 22.40
C LYS A 129 -13.11 35.89 22.94
N THR A 130 -12.33 34.86 23.24
CA THR A 130 -10.99 34.98 23.81
C THR A 130 -9.94 34.48 22.84
N PHE A 131 -8.72 35.00 22.92
CA PHE A 131 -7.57 34.43 22.25
C PHE A 131 -6.34 34.47 23.15
N ILE A 132 -5.36 33.64 22.81
CA ILE A 132 -4.08 33.54 23.48
C ILE A 132 -3.00 33.70 22.42
N VAL A 133 -2.09 34.62 22.67
CA VAL A 133 -0.82 34.73 21.94
C VAL A 133 0.30 34.34 22.89
N PHE A 134 1.06 33.31 22.55
CA PHE A 134 2.23 32.89 23.30
C PHE A 134 3.45 32.98 22.38
N LEU A 135 4.39 33.87 22.71
CA LEU A 135 5.62 34.04 21.96
C LEU A 135 6.80 33.54 22.79
N SER A 136 7.45 32.47 22.32
CA SER A 136 8.67 31.93 22.91
C SER A 136 9.75 31.73 21.85
N ASN A 137 10.98 31.49 22.31
CA ASN A 137 12.05 30.97 21.47
C ASN A 137 12.63 29.68 22.06
N ARG A 138 11.89 28.57 21.95
CA ARG A 138 12.28 27.25 22.49
C ARG A 138 13.53 26.68 21.81
N VAL A 139 13.83 27.13 20.60
CA VAL A 139 14.93 26.59 19.79
C VAL A 139 16.25 27.24 20.14
N HIS A 140 16.25 28.28 20.98
CA HIS A 140 17.48 28.86 21.48
C HIS A 140 18.00 28.12 22.74
N PRO A 141 19.32 27.91 22.88
CA PRO A 141 20.35 28.11 21.84
C PRO A 141 20.44 26.93 20.86
N ASN A 142 20.07 25.72 21.28
CA ASN A 142 20.53 24.48 20.63
C ASN A 142 19.43 23.67 19.93
N GLY A 143 18.24 24.23 19.74
CA GLY A 143 17.11 23.61 19.07
C GLY A 143 16.30 22.60 19.91
N LYS A 144 16.73 22.32 21.16
CA LYS A 144 16.18 21.19 21.95
C LYS A 144 15.06 21.56 22.93
N GLY A 145 14.73 22.84 23.10
CA GLY A 145 13.68 23.23 24.04
C GLY A 145 12.30 22.77 23.59
N ASP A 146 11.46 22.48 24.58
CA ASP A 146 10.06 22.11 24.41
C ASP A 146 9.17 22.99 25.30
N VAL A 147 8.13 23.55 24.70
CA VAL A 147 7.13 24.40 25.35
C VAL A 147 5.71 23.89 25.12
N GLY A 148 5.54 22.67 24.59
CA GLY A 148 4.24 22.04 24.34
C GLY A 148 3.36 22.01 25.59
N SER A 149 3.88 21.42 26.67
CA SER A 149 3.16 21.34 27.96
C SER A 149 2.86 22.73 28.54
N LEU A 150 3.80 23.68 28.43
CA LEU A 150 3.61 25.04 28.94
C LEU A 150 2.47 25.75 28.21
N ARG A 151 2.41 25.67 26.88
CA ARG A 151 1.33 26.26 26.07
C ARG A 151 -0.04 25.73 26.47
N GLY A 152 -0.17 24.40 26.56
CA GLY A 152 -1.42 23.77 26.98
C GLY A 152 -1.86 24.18 28.38
N ARG A 153 -0.92 24.26 29.35
CA ARG A 153 -1.21 24.71 30.71
C ARG A 153 -1.66 26.17 30.77
N ILE A 154 -0.99 27.06 30.02
CA ILE A 154 -1.42 28.47 29.92
C ILE A 154 -2.84 28.54 29.36
N ALA A 155 -3.13 27.78 28.30
CA ALA A 155 -4.46 27.77 27.71
C ALA A 155 -5.54 27.25 28.67
N SER A 156 -5.26 26.17 29.41
CA SER A 156 -6.17 25.69 30.46
C SER A 156 -6.39 26.72 31.57
N ILE A 157 -5.33 27.43 32.02
CA ILE A 157 -5.46 28.47 33.06
C ILE A 157 -6.33 29.63 32.57
N VAL A 158 -6.08 30.13 31.36
CA VAL A 158 -6.89 31.21 30.76
C VAL A 158 -8.34 30.76 30.60
N ALA A 159 -8.58 29.58 30.04
CA ALA A 159 -9.92 29.05 29.87
C ALA A 159 -10.68 28.91 31.20
N ALA A 160 -10.01 28.43 32.26
CA ALA A 160 -10.60 28.32 33.60
C ALA A 160 -10.91 29.68 34.25
N SER A 161 -10.23 30.75 33.83
CA SER A 161 -10.45 32.10 34.37
C SER A 161 -11.64 32.83 33.73
N ILE A 162 -12.18 32.32 32.62
CA ILE A 162 -13.33 32.89 31.94
C ILE A 162 -14.59 32.46 32.67
N THR A 163 -15.25 33.40 33.35
CA THR A 163 -16.45 33.13 34.16
C THR A 163 -17.74 33.66 33.54
N ASP A 164 -17.64 34.50 32.50
CA ASP A 164 -18.78 35.14 31.85
C ASP A 164 -19.43 34.31 30.73
N THR A 165 -18.85 33.14 30.39
CA THR A 165 -19.39 32.23 29.38
C THR A 165 -20.28 31.17 30.04
N THR A 166 -21.51 31.02 29.55
CA THR A 166 -22.44 29.99 30.08
C THR A 166 -22.04 28.59 29.63
N VAL A 167 -22.37 27.58 30.46
CA VAL A 167 -22.16 26.16 30.13
C VAL A 167 -22.92 25.79 28.85
N GLU A 168 -24.12 26.34 28.66
CA GLU A 168 -24.94 26.16 27.47
C GLU A 168 -24.24 26.67 26.21
N SER A 169 -23.60 27.84 26.27
CA SER A 169 -22.84 28.40 25.13
C SER A 169 -21.67 27.51 24.74
N ALA A 170 -20.88 27.06 25.72
CA ALA A 170 -19.74 26.17 25.49
C ALA A 170 -20.16 24.78 24.94
N ARG A 171 -21.28 24.25 25.43
CA ARG A 171 -21.86 22.99 24.94
C ARG A 171 -22.42 23.14 23.53
N THR A 172 -23.05 24.27 23.22
CA THR A 172 -23.64 24.53 21.90
C THR A 172 -22.55 24.53 20.83
N GLU A 173 -21.45 25.24 21.07
CA GLU A 173 -20.29 25.26 20.17
C GLU A 173 -19.65 23.87 20.00
N SER A 174 -19.43 23.15 21.10
CA SER A 174 -18.91 21.77 21.04
C SER A 174 -19.84 20.83 20.28
N THR A 175 -21.15 21.01 20.41
CA THR A 175 -22.19 20.23 19.70
C THR A 175 -22.24 20.58 18.22
N GLN A 176 -22.14 21.87 17.87
CA GLN A 176 -22.05 22.32 16.49
C GLN A 176 -20.78 21.76 15.83
N PHE A 177 -19.64 21.87 16.50
CA PHE A 177 -18.39 21.25 16.04
C PHE A 177 -18.55 19.75 15.85
N ALA A 178 -19.11 19.02 16.83
CA ALA A 178 -19.34 17.58 16.71
C ALA A 178 -20.27 17.25 15.53
N SER A 179 -21.34 18.02 15.30
CA SER A 179 -22.23 17.85 14.15
C SER A 179 -21.50 18.11 12.83
N GLU A 180 -20.66 19.13 12.76
CA GLU A 180 -19.89 19.47 11.56
C GLU A 180 -18.81 18.42 11.28
N VAL A 181 -18.12 17.94 12.30
CA VAL A 181 -17.15 16.84 12.22
C VAL A 181 -17.84 15.53 11.84
N LEU A 182 -19.01 15.20 12.41
CA LEU A 182 -19.78 14.01 12.02
C LEU A 182 -20.24 14.10 10.56
N SER A 183 -20.73 15.28 10.13
CA SER A 183 -21.07 15.52 8.73
C SER A 183 -19.84 15.46 7.80
N GLY A 184 -18.69 15.90 8.31
CA GLY A 184 -17.40 15.87 7.65
C GLY A 184 -16.81 14.47 7.59
N LEU A 185 -17.03 13.64 8.60
CA LEU A 185 -16.66 12.23 8.68
C LEU A 185 -17.48 11.42 7.69
N ALA A 186 -18.79 11.67 7.59
CA ALA A 186 -19.60 11.10 6.51
C ALA A 186 -19.04 11.48 5.13
N ARG A 187 -18.52 12.71 4.99
CA ARG A 187 -17.84 13.20 3.79
C ARG A 187 -16.39 12.73 3.61
N VAL A 188 -15.69 12.33 4.66
CA VAL A 188 -14.32 11.77 4.60
C VAL A 188 -14.39 10.27 4.38
N SER A 189 -15.33 9.56 5.00
CA SER A 189 -15.74 8.23 4.59
C SER A 189 -16.30 8.23 3.16
N SER A 190 -17.00 9.28 2.71
CA SER A 190 -17.40 9.41 1.31
C SER A 190 -16.30 9.97 0.40
N ARG A 191 -15.27 10.68 0.91
CA ARG A 191 -14.11 11.17 0.13
C ARG A 191 -12.95 10.18 0.07
N ALA A 192 -12.89 9.24 1.01
CA ALA A 192 -12.23 7.95 0.80
C ALA A 192 -12.89 7.22 -0.40
N ASN A 193 -14.19 7.45 -0.63
CA ASN A 193 -14.91 7.03 -1.84
C ASN A 193 -14.95 8.09 -2.96
N THR A 194 -14.42 9.30 -2.76
CA THR A 194 -14.45 10.40 -3.76
C THR A 194 -13.17 11.27 -3.71
N THR A 195 -11.99 10.66 -3.79
CA THR A 195 -11.07 11.09 -4.85
C THR A 195 -11.84 10.93 -6.15
N ALA A 196 -11.81 11.93 -7.03
CA ALA A 196 -12.45 11.93 -8.34
C ALA A 196 -12.70 10.50 -8.85
N THR A 197 -13.95 10.20 -9.20
CA THR A 197 -14.34 9.02 -9.98
C THR A 197 -13.47 8.94 -11.23
N LEU A 198 -12.29 8.34 -11.05
CA LEU A 198 -11.88 7.20 -11.82
C LEU A 198 -12.40 6.00 -11.02
N GLU A 199 -13.72 5.88 -10.89
CA GLU A 199 -14.23 4.53 -11.04
C GLU A 199 -13.60 4.07 -12.36
N PRO A 200 -12.73 3.04 -12.32
CA PRO A 200 -12.21 2.53 -13.57
C PRO A 200 -13.43 2.24 -14.45
N PRO A 201 -13.43 2.66 -15.73
CA PRO A 201 -14.54 2.36 -16.60
C PRO A 201 -14.88 0.88 -16.43
N VAL A 202 -16.13 0.59 -16.06
CA VAL A 202 -16.64 -0.78 -16.19
C VAL A 202 -16.49 -1.09 -17.68
N ASP A 203 -15.81 -2.18 -17.99
CA ASP A 203 -15.43 -2.59 -19.35
C ASP A 203 -14.40 -1.70 -20.05
N ALA A 204 -13.43 -1.14 -19.31
CA ALA A 204 -12.31 -0.42 -19.92
C ALA A 204 -11.62 -1.31 -20.97
N GLN A 205 -11.38 -0.77 -22.16
CA GLN A 205 -10.65 -1.48 -23.21
C GLN A 205 -9.14 -1.47 -22.92
N VAL A 206 -8.73 -2.25 -21.92
CA VAL A 206 -7.31 -2.43 -21.61
C VAL A 206 -6.66 -3.25 -22.72
N LEU A 207 -5.52 -2.76 -23.22
CA LEU A 207 -4.65 -3.51 -24.11
C LEU A 207 -3.46 -3.98 -23.28
N THR A 208 -3.27 -5.31 -23.20
CA THR A 208 -2.09 -5.91 -22.58
C THR A 208 -0.85 -5.68 -23.44
N GLY A 209 0.35 -6.00 -22.91
CA GLY A 209 1.59 -5.84 -23.67
C GLY A 209 1.59 -6.59 -25.02
N ILE A 210 0.94 -7.77 -25.10
CA ILE A 210 0.80 -8.49 -26.38
C ILE A 210 -0.16 -7.78 -27.34
N ASP A 211 -1.28 -7.26 -26.84
CA ASP A 211 -2.25 -6.51 -27.67
C ASP A 211 -1.62 -5.25 -28.28
N VAL A 212 -0.80 -4.54 -27.49
CA VAL A 212 -0.06 -3.36 -27.95
C VAL A 212 0.96 -3.73 -29.02
N LEU A 213 1.72 -4.82 -28.84
CA LEU A 213 2.64 -5.32 -29.85
C LEU A 213 1.93 -5.70 -31.15
N GLU A 214 0.79 -6.39 -31.08
CA GLU A 214 0.02 -6.79 -32.26
C GLU A 214 -0.51 -5.59 -33.04
N ARG A 215 -1.10 -4.61 -32.34
CA ARG A 215 -1.57 -3.36 -32.96
C ARG A 215 -0.45 -2.66 -33.70
N ASP A 216 0.75 -2.64 -33.12
CA ASP A 216 1.93 -1.98 -33.68
C ASP A 216 2.71 -2.89 -34.65
N ASN A 217 2.09 -3.97 -35.12
CA ASN A 217 2.63 -4.94 -36.07
C ASN A 217 4.02 -5.46 -35.67
N PHE A 218 4.20 -5.72 -34.38
CA PHE A 218 5.42 -6.24 -33.77
C PHE A 218 6.69 -5.44 -34.10
N LYS A 219 6.56 -4.14 -34.36
CA LYS A 219 7.67 -3.29 -34.80
C LYS A 219 8.90 -3.38 -33.90
N GLU A 220 8.69 -3.41 -32.57
CA GLU A 220 9.74 -3.53 -31.56
C GLU A 220 10.52 -4.86 -31.61
N LEU A 221 9.95 -5.89 -32.25
CA LEU A 221 10.52 -7.23 -32.38
C LEU A 221 11.04 -7.55 -33.79
N SER A 222 10.97 -6.58 -34.71
CA SER A 222 11.21 -6.81 -36.13
C SER A 222 12.63 -7.30 -36.40
N GLY A 223 12.74 -8.48 -37.03
CA GLY A 223 14.01 -9.12 -37.38
C GLY A 223 14.68 -9.90 -36.24
N LEU A 224 14.11 -9.89 -35.03
CA LEU A 224 14.70 -10.57 -33.87
C LEU A 224 14.33 -12.07 -33.82
N ARG A 225 15.29 -12.88 -33.39
CA ARG A 225 15.07 -14.25 -32.90
C ARG A 225 14.73 -14.18 -31.42
N VAL A 226 13.51 -14.55 -31.06
CA VAL A 226 13.02 -14.37 -29.69
C VAL A 226 12.73 -15.70 -29.01
N GLY A 227 13.10 -15.79 -27.73
CA GLY A 227 12.58 -16.80 -26.81
C GLY A 227 11.35 -16.26 -26.08
N LEU A 228 10.41 -17.12 -25.71
CA LEU A 228 9.20 -16.70 -25.00
C LEU A 228 9.04 -17.47 -23.68
N VAL A 229 9.08 -16.75 -22.57
CA VAL A 229 8.68 -17.22 -21.24
C VAL A 229 7.19 -16.97 -21.08
N THR A 230 6.38 -18.03 -21.11
CA THR A 230 4.92 -17.91 -21.05
C THR A 230 4.28 -19.16 -20.46
N ASN A 231 2.96 -19.15 -20.32
CA ASN A 231 2.10 -20.30 -20.05
C ASN A 231 0.74 -20.08 -20.75
N HIS A 232 -0.28 -20.87 -20.40
CA HIS A 232 -1.61 -20.77 -21.00
C HIS A 232 -2.36 -19.46 -20.73
N THR A 233 -1.87 -18.62 -19.81
CA THR A 233 -2.41 -17.27 -19.56
C THR A 233 -1.88 -16.21 -20.52
N GLY A 234 -0.76 -16.50 -21.20
CA GLY A 234 -0.19 -15.64 -22.24
C GLY A 234 -1.10 -15.64 -23.46
N ARG A 235 -2.06 -14.72 -23.47
CA ARG A 235 -3.06 -14.56 -24.52
C ARG A 235 -3.31 -13.10 -24.83
N ASP A 236 -3.64 -12.85 -26.09
CA ASP A 236 -4.19 -11.59 -26.55
C ASP A 236 -5.68 -11.47 -26.18
N ARG A 237 -6.26 -10.33 -26.50
CA ARG A 237 -7.67 -10.04 -26.28
C ARG A 237 -8.62 -10.92 -27.11
N ALA A 238 -8.18 -11.43 -28.26
CA ALA A 238 -8.95 -12.37 -29.07
C ALA A 238 -8.90 -13.81 -28.50
N GLY A 239 -8.16 -14.05 -27.42
CA GLY A 239 -7.99 -15.35 -26.78
C GLY A 239 -6.97 -16.26 -27.46
N ARG A 240 -6.22 -15.78 -28.46
CA ARG A 240 -5.12 -16.48 -29.10
C ARG A 240 -3.92 -16.51 -28.14
N GLN A 241 -3.19 -17.62 -28.11
CA GLN A 241 -2.00 -17.72 -27.27
C GLN A 241 -0.86 -16.89 -27.86
N THR A 242 -0.10 -16.21 -27.02
CA THR A 242 1.07 -15.40 -27.40
C THR A 242 2.09 -16.22 -28.20
N ILE A 243 2.20 -17.52 -27.91
CA ILE A 243 2.97 -18.49 -28.70
C ILE A 243 2.55 -18.44 -30.17
N ASP A 244 1.25 -18.61 -30.42
CA ASP A 244 0.71 -18.70 -31.77
C ASP A 244 0.71 -17.32 -32.47
N VAL A 245 0.48 -16.25 -31.72
CA VAL A 245 0.55 -14.86 -32.22
C VAL A 245 1.96 -14.54 -32.73
N LEU A 246 2.98 -14.77 -31.91
CA LEU A 246 4.37 -14.48 -32.27
C LEU A 246 4.91 -15.44 -33.34
N HIS A 247 4.50 -16.70 -33.32
CA HIS A 247 4.93 -17.68 -34.34
C HIS A 247 4.41 -17.34 -35.74
N ASN A 248 3.21 -16.75 -35.84
CA ASN A 248 2.60 -16.39 -37.13
C ASN A 248 2.96 -14.97 -37.61
N ALA A 249 3.65 -14.17 -36.79
CA ALA A 249 4.09 -12.82 -37.14
C ALA A 249 5.18 -12.88 -38.22
N GLN A 250 4.99 -12.15 -39.33
CA GLN A 250 5.91 -12.21 -40.48
C GLN A 250 7.29 -11.62 -40.22
N ASN A 251 7.40 -10.69 -39.26
CA ASN A 251 8.60 -9.93 -38.96
C ASN A 251 9.30 -10.38 -37.66
N VAL A 252 8.83 -11.44 -36.99
CA VAL A 252 9.44 -11.95 -35.75
C VAL A 252 9.77 -13.42 -35.92
N LYS A 253 10.91 -13.87 -35.41
CA LYS A 253 11.27 -15.29 -35.44
C LYS A 253 11.24 -15.88 -34.03
N LEU A 254 10.12 -16.52 -33.66
CA LEU A 254 10.03 -17.26 -32.40
C LEU A 254 10.82 -18.57 -32.50
N VAL A 255 11.80 -18.79 -31.62
CA VAL A 255 12.75 -19.92 -31.72
C VAL A 255 12.71 -20.91 -30.55
N ALA A 256 12.28 -20.48 -29.36
CA ALA A 256 12.22 -21.32 -28.17
C ALA A 256 11.14 -20.87 -27.19
N LEU A 257 10.58 -21.82 -26.45
CA LEU A 257 9.58 -21.59 -25.40
C LEU A 257 10.16 -21.97 -24.05
N PHE A 258 9.82 -21.20 -23.02
CA PHE A 258 10.22 -21.43 -21.64
C PHE A 258 8.97 -21.47 -20.77
N SER A 259 8.72 -22.60 -20.12
CA SER A 259 7.53 -22.80 -19.30
C SER A 259 7.87 -22.68 -17.82
N PRO A 260 7.15 -21.88 -17.02
CA PRO A 260 7.22 -21.93 -15.56
C PRO A 260 6.46 -23.17 -15.03
N GLU A 261 5.97 -23.10 -13.79
CA GLU A 261 5.05 -24.09 -13.21
C GLU A 261 3.76 -24.29 -14.04
N HIS A 262 3.20 -25.50 -13.97
CA HIS A 262 1.94 -25.95 -14.62
C HIS A 262 1.96 -26.11 -16.17
N GLY A 263 3.12 -25.93 -16.80
CA GLY A 263 3.31 -26.23 -18.23
C GLY A 263 2.85 -25.13 -19.19
N ILE A 264 3.32 -25.23 -20.44
CA ILE A 264 3.21 -24.15 -21.44
C ILE A 264 1.77 -23.93 -21.95
N ARG A 265 0.95 -25.00 -22.02
CA ARG A 265 -0.47 -24.95 -22.41
C ARG A 265 -1.47 -25.31 -21.29
N GLY A 266 -1.01 -25.37 -20.03
CA GLY A 266 -1.88 -25.37 -18.84
C GLY A 266 -2.64 -26.66 -18.50
N LEU A 267 -2.22 -27.81 -19.07
CA LEU A 267 -2.89 -29.10 -18.88
C LEU A 267 -2.15 -30.05 -17.91
N ALA A 268 -1.00 -29.65 -17.37
CA ALA A 268 -0.13 -30.54 -16.60
C ALA A 268 -0.26 -30.29 -15.09
N ASP A 269 -0.78 -31.28 -14.36
CA ASP A 269 -0.72 -31.36 -12.89
C ASP A 269 0.61 -31.96 -12.38
N GLU A 270 1.54 -32.32 -13.28
CA GLU A 270 2.80 -33.00 -12.99
C GLU A 270 4.05 -32.21 -13.42
N LYS A 271 5.24 -32.65 -12.98
CA LYS A 271 6.55 -32.06 -13.37
C LYS A 271 6.67 -32.05 -14.90
N VAL A 272 6.76 -30.85 -15.46
CA VAL A 272 6.96 -30.67 -16.91
C VAL A 272 8.46 -30.77 -17.21
N SER A 273 8.85 -31.72 -18.06
CA SER A 273 10.20 -31.83 -18.61
C SER A 273 10.32 -31.04 -19.91
N ASP A 274 11.56 -30.85 -20.37
CA ASP A 274 11.80 -30.33 -21.71
C ASP A 274 11.06 -31.18 -22.76
N SER A 275 10.45 -30.52 -23.73
CA SER A 275 9.57 -31.14 -24.73
C SER A 275 9.53 -30.31 -26.02
N LYS A 276 8.60 -30.63 -26.93
CA LYS A 276 8.33 -29.83 -28.12
C LYS A 276 6.85 -29.43 -28.15
N ASP A 277 6.59 -28.20 -28.55
CA ASP A 277 5.22 -27.73 -28.75
C ASP A 277 4.62 -28.42 -29.99
N GLU A 278 3.49 -29.09 -29.81
CA GLU A 278 2.88 -29.91 -30.86
C GLU A 278 2.46 -29.08 -32.09
N LYS A 279 2.07 -27.83 -31.88
CA LYS A 279 1.53 -26.96 -32.93
C LYS A 279 2.62 -26.24 -33.72
N THR A 280 3.66 -25.74 -33.03
CA THR A 280 4.74 -24.94 -33.65
C THR A 280 6.01 -25.74 -33.92
N GLY A 281 6.16 -26.93 -33.31
CA GLY A 281 7.37 -27.74 -33.36
C GLY A 281 8.56 -27.20 -32.57
N LEU A 282 8.38 -26.06 -31.87
CA LEU A 282 9.43 -25.37 -31.13
C LEU A 282 9.84 -26.14 -29.86
N PRO A 283 11.11 -26.07 -29.45
CA PRO A 283 11.54 -26.63 -28.17
C PRO A 283 10.89 -25.88 -26.99
N ILE A 284 10.47 -26.63 -25.99
CA ILE A 284 9.97 -26.14 -24.70
C ILE A 284 11.01 -26.50 -23.63
N TYR A 285 11.49 -25.50 -22.90
CA TYR A 285 12.38 -25.65 -21.76
C TYR A 285 11.62 -25.42 -20.45
N SER A 286 11.73 -26.34 -19.50
CA SER A 286 11.10 -26.18 -18.19
C SER A 286 11.94 -25.29 -17.27
N LEU A 287 11.29 -24.28 -16.69
CA LEU A 287 11.82 -23.39 -15.65
C LEU A 287 11.23 -23.71 -14.28
N TYR A 288 10.89 -24.98 -14.04
CA TYR A 288 10.34 -25.46 -12.78
C TYR A 288 11.04 -26.73 -12.26
N GLY A 289 10.89 -27.02 -10.97
CA GLY A 289 11.54 -28.16 -10.33
C GLY A 289 13.04 -27.95 -10.10
N GLU A 290 13.87 -28.79 -10.72
CA GLU A 290 15.33 -28.79 -10.57
C GLU A 290 16.00 -27.68 -11.40
N THR A 291 15.41 -27.34 -12.55
CA THR A 291 15.90 -26.27 -13.42
C THR A 291 14.92 -25.10 -13.37
N ARG A 292 15.24 -24.07 -12.58
CA ARG A 292 14.39 -22.86 -12.44
C ARG A 292 14.91 -21.65 -13.21
N ARG A 293 16.01 -21.83 -13.92
CA ARG A 293 16.79 -20.79 -14.59
C ARG A 293 17.07 -21.24 -16.02
N PRO A 294 16.94 -20.36 -17.03
CA PRO A 294 17.41 -20.67 -18.37
C PRO A 294 18.90 -21.01 -18.36
N LYS A 295 19.29 -22.05 -19.09
CA LYS A 295 20.69 -22.42 -19.24
C LYS A 295 21.35 -21.58 -20.35
N PRO A 296 22.66 -21.29 -20.28
CA PRO A 296 23.35 -20.50 -21.30
C PRO A 296 23.14 -21.03 -22.73
N GLU A 297 23.15 -22.34 -22.92
CA GLU A 297 22.92 -22.98 -24.22
C GLU A 297 21.50 -22.78 -24.77
N GLN A 298 20.51 -22.55 -23.90
CA GLN A 298 19.13 -22.26 -24.30
C GLN A 298 18.96 -20.80 -24.72
N LEU A 299 19.89 -19.93 -24.32
CA LEU A 299 19.87 -18.49 -24.58
C LEU A 299 20.74 -18.08 -25.78
N LYS A 300 21.79 -18.86 -26.09
CA LYS A 300 22.81 -18.58 -27.12
C LYS A 300 22.29 -18.05 -28.47
N ASP A 301 21.16 -18.57 -28.95
CA ASP A 301 20.64 -18.27 -30.29
C ASP A 301 19.49 -17.23 -30.28
N LEU A 302 19.27 -16.57 -29.14
CA LEU A 302 18.25 -15.55 -28.97
C LEU A 302 18.86 -14.14 -29.10
N ASP A 303 18.16 -13.26 -29.78
CA ASP A 303 18.46 -11.83 -29.83
C ASP A 303 17.70 -11.06 -28.73
N ALA A 304 16.62 -11.62 -28.19
CA ALA A 304 15.89 -11.15 -27.00
C ALA A 304 15.08 -12.30 -26.37
N ILE A 305 14.71 -12.15 -25.09
CA ILE A 305 13.76 -13.04 -24.42
C ILE A 305 12.52 -12.25 -23.95
N ILE A 306 11.35 -12.75 -24.29
CA ILE A 306 10.05 -12.14 -23.98
C ILE A 306 9.47 -12.82 -22.74
N TYR A 307 8.87 -12.04 -21.84
CA TYR A 307 8.11 -12.55 -20.70
C TYR A 307 6.64 -12.11 -20.82
N ASP A 308 5.72 -13.08 -20.83
CA ASP A 308 4.28 -12.85 -20.92
C ASP A 308 3.48 -13.88 -20.11
N ILE A 309 3.21 -13.56 -18.84
CA ILE A 309 2.48 -14.42 -17.90
C ILE A 309 1.58 -13.55 -17.00
N GLN A 310 0.34 -13.99 -16.78
CA GLN A 310 -0.58 -13.39 -15.80
C GLN A 310 -0.22 -13.83 -14.37
N ASP A 311 0.15 -12.87 -13.53
CA ASP A 311 0.38 -13.05 -12.09
C ASP A 311 -0.91 -12.80 -11.27
N VAL A 312 -0.87 -13.00 -9.95
CA VAL A 312 -2.01 -12.81 -9.03
C VAL A 312 -1.83 -11.69 -8.00
N GLY A 313 -0.67 -11.02 -7.95
CA GLY A 313 -0.41 -9.91 -7.04
C GLY A 313 0.07 -10.30 -5.64
N ALA A 314 0.55 -11.53 -5.48
CA ALA A 314 1.07 -12.07 -4.21
C ALA A 314 2.54 -12.48 -4.35
N ARG A 315 3.38 -12.09 -3.38
CA ARG A 315 4.84 -12.33 -3.40
C ARG A 315 5.25 -13.77 -3.65
N PHE A 316 4.50 -14.72 -3.10
CA PHE A 316 4.82 -16.14 -3.15
C PHE A 316 4.20 -16.87 -4.33
N TYR A 317 3.51 -16.17 -5.23
CA TYR A 317 3.13 -16.71 -6.53
C TYR A 317 4.36 -16.66 -7.46
N THR A 318 4.88 -17.82 -7.87
CA THR A 318 6.31 -17.89 -8.22
C THR A 318 6.67 -17.40 -9.62
N TYR A 319 5.69 -17.00 -10.43
CA TYR A 319 5.93 -16.41 -11.75
C TYR A 319 6.81 -15.17 -11.71
N ILE A 320 6.65 -14.29 -10.71
CA ILE A 320 7.52 -13.13 -10.52
C ILE A 320 8.94 -13.50 -10.09
N SER A 321 9.13 -14.67 -9.48
CA SER A 321 10.47 -15.20 -9.17
C SER A 321 11.15 -15.76 -10.42
N THR A 322 10.39 -16.45 -11.28
CA THR A 322 10.86 -16.87 -12.61
C THR A 322 11.29 -15.66 -13.44
N LEU A 323 10.54 -14.56 -13.43
CA LEU A 323 10.92 -13.30 -14.08
C LEU A 323 12.30 -12.81 -13.60
N GLY A 324 12.50 -12.73 -12.29
CA GLY A 324 13.78 -12.31 -11.72
C GLY A 324 14.96 -13.20 -12.14
N TYR A 325 14.76 -14.52 -12.14
CA TYR A 325 15.77 -15.48 -12.58
C TYR A 325 16.07 -15.39 -14.07
N VAL A 326 15.06 -15.21 -14.92
CA VAL A 326 15.24 -14.97 -16.36
C VAL A 326 16.05 -13.69 -16.59
N MET A 327 15.74 -12.61 -15.87
CA MET A 327 16.48 -11.34 -15.97
C MET A 327 17.95 -11.49 -15.58
N GLU A 328 18.25 -12.23 -14.52
CA GLU A 328 19.63 -12.51 -14.10
C GLU A 328 20.42 -13.28 -15.17
N GLU A 329 19.86 -14.35 -15.73
CA GLU A 329 20.57 -15.14 -16.74
C GLU A 329 20.66 -14.42 -18.09
N ALA A 330 19.62 -13.69 -18.49
CA ALA A 330 19.64 -12.89 -19.71
C ALA A 330 20.67 -11.75 -19.63
N ALA A 331 20.80 -11.08 -18.47
CA ALA A 331 21.83 -10.07 -18.25
C ALA A 331 23.26 -10.65 -18.37
N ARG A 332 23.50 -11.85 -17.82
CA ARG A 332 24.80 -12.55 -17.96
C ARG A 332 25.09 -12.95 -19.41
N ALA A 333 24.06 -13.28 -20.18
CA ALA A 333 24.18 -13.62 -21.59
C ALA A 333 24.19 -12.39 -22.51
N HIS A 334 24.05 -11.17 -21.97
CA HIS A 334 23.88 -9.91 -22.72
C HIS A 334 22.68 -9.93 -23.68
N ILE A 335 21.59 -10.56 -23.26
CA ILE A 335 20.35 -10.67 -24.01
C ILE A 335 19.31 -9.73 -23.39
N PRO A 336 18.69 -8.85 -24.19
CA PRO A 336 17.58 -8.02 -23.74
C PRO A 336 16.39 -8.84 -23.24
N VAL A 337 15.73 -8.36 -22.18
CA VAL A 337 14.46 -8.90 -21.68
C VAL A 337 13.34 -7.94 -22.03
N ILE A 338 12.30 -8.46 -22.67
CA ILE A 338 11.11 -7.71 -23.07
C ILE A 338 9.92 -8.22 -22.27
N VAL A 339 9.39 -7.42 -21.35
CA VAL A 339 8.20 -7.78 -20.57
C VAL A 339 6.96 -7.26 -21.28
N LEU A 340 6.05 -8.16 -21.64
CA LEU A 340 4.70 -7.82 -22.08
C LEU A 340 3.87 -7.65 -20.82
N ASP A 341 3.62 -6.40 -20.43
CA ASP A 341 3.05 -6.15 -19.12
C ASP A 341 1.57 -6.56 -19.06
N ARG A 342 1.13 -6.99 -17.88
CA ARG A 342 -0.23 -7.47 -17.61
C ARG A 342 -0.80 -6.85 -16.33
N PRO A 343 -2.13 -6.74 -16.20
CA PRO A 343 -2.76 -6.19 -15.02
C PRO A 343 -2.37 -6.96 -13.76
N ASN A 344 -2.13 -6.26 -12.66
CA ASN A 344 -2.23 -6.90 -11.35
C ASN A 344 -3.73 -7.11 -11.05
N PRO A 345 -4.21 -8.35 -10.89
CA PRO A 345 -5.65 -8.61 -10.91
C PRO A 345 -6.37 -8.08 -9.67
N ILE A 346 -5.64 -7.92 -8.56
CA ILE A 346 -6.14 -7.36 -7.30
C ILE A 346 -5.75 -5.88 -7.13
N GLY A 347 -5.51 -5.19 -8.25
CA GLY A 347 -5.18 -3.77 -8.28
C GLY A 347 -3.72 -3.44 -7.96
N GLY A 348 -3.36 -2.19 -8.23
CA GLY A 348 -2.04 -1.61 -8.01
C GLY A 348 -1.96 -0.59 -6.86
N LEU A 349 -3.06 -0.29 -6.17
CA LEU A 349 -3.04 0.73 -5.11
C LEU A 349 -2.47 0.16 -3.80
N ASP A 350 -3.12 -0.88 -3.29
CA ASP A 350 -2.89 -1.41 -1.96
C ASP A 350 -1.57 -2.16 -1.83
N VAL A 351 -1.01 -2.09 -0.63
CA VAL A 351 0.19 -2.80 -0.22
C VAL A 351 -0.02 -3.30 1.19
N GLU A 352 0.12 -4.61 1.40
CA GLU A 352 -0.18 -5.24 2.68
C GLU A 352 0.82 -6.34 3.05
N GLY A 353 1.00 -6.52 4.36
CA GLY A 353 1.84 -7.56 4.93
C GLY A 353 3.29 -7.16 5.19
N PRO A 354 4.02 -7.98 5.95
CA PRO A 354 5.41 -7.71 6.24
C PRO A 354 6.28 -7.86 4.99
N VAL A 355 7.29 -7.01 4.88
CA VAL A 355 8.36 -7.15 3.90
C VAL A 355 9.23 -8.36 4.24
N ALA A 356 9.62 -9.12 3.22
CA ALA A 356 10.44 -10.33 3.42
C ALA A 356 11.81 -10.01 4.05
N ASP A 357 12.23 -10.86 4.98
CA ASP A 357 13.58 -10.86 5.57
C ASP A 357 14.60 -11.20 4.48
N GLU A 358 15.64 -10.37 4.35
CA GLU A 358 16.67 -10.53 3.31
C GLU A 358 17.43 -11.86 3.41
N SER A 359 17.72 -12.31 4.63
CA SER A 359 18.45 -13.56 4.89
C SER A 359 17.63 -14.82 4.60
N LYS A 360 16.33 -14.69 4.31
CA LYS A 360 15.39 -15.80 4.08
C LYS A 360 14.78 -15.79 2.68
N LEU A 361 15.29 -14.93 1.79
CA LEU A 361 14.82 -14.88 0.41
C LEU A 361 15.04 -16.24 -0.27
N SER A 362 14.06 -16.62 -1.09
CA SER A 362 14.01 -17.92 -1.75
C SER A 362 13.17 -17.82 -3.02
N PHE A 363 12.85 -18.95 -3.66
CA PHE A 363 12.00 -18.93 -4.85
C PHE A 363 10.55 -18.48 -4.58
N THR A 364 10.04 -18.60 -3.35
CA THR A 364 8.72 -18.08 -2.95
C THR A 364 8.79 -16.66 -2.34
N ALA A 365 9.99 -16.08 -2.29
CA ALA A 365 10.21 -14.71 -1.86
C ALA A 365 11.47 -14.20 -2.56
N TYR A 366 11.38 -13.97 -3.87
CA TYR A 366 12.54 -13.61 -4.67
C TYR A 366 13.15 -12.27 -4.27
N HIS A 367 12.36 -11.31 -3.76
CA HIS A 367 12.83 -9.98 -3.41
C HIS A 367 12.17 -9.46 -2.12
N ARG A 368 12.73 -8.39 -1.55
CA ARG A 368 12.25 -7.76 -0.32
C ARG A 368 11.00 -6.91 -0.57
N ILE A 369 9.93 -7.59 -0.96
CA ILE A 369 8.61 -6.98 -1.19
C ILE A 369 7.62 -7.49 -0.11
N PRO A 370 6.57 -6.72 0.18
CA PRO A 370 5.48 -7.16 1.07
C PRO A 370 4.64 -8.25 0.40
N VAL A 371 3.76 -8.88 1.17
CA VAL A 371 2.96 -10.03 0.71
C VAL A 371 2.05 -9.65 -0.45
N ARG A 372 1.25 -8.58 -0.30
CA ARG A 372 0.53 -7.93 -1.40
C ARG A 372 1.34 -6.71 -1.81
N HIS A 373 1.94 -6.73 -2.99
CA HIS A 373 2.89 -5.71 -3.44
C HIS A 373 2.25 -4.58 -4.24
N GLY A 374 1.10 -4.84 -4.88
CA GLY A 374 0.37 -3.84 -5.67
C GLY A 374 1.19 -3.31 -6.85
N MET A 375 1.86 -4.19 -7.60
CA MET A 375 2.68 -3.82 -8.77
C MET A 375 2.40 -4.79 -9.92
N THR A 376 2.52 -4.32 -11.16
CA THR A 376 2.49 -5.19 -12.35
C THR A 376 3.81 -5.96 -12.50
N VAL A 377 3.85 -6.96 -13.38
CA VAL A 377 5.09 -7.71 -13.65
C VAL A 377 6.17 -6.83 -14.29
N GLY A 378 5.79 -5.87 -15.14
CA GLY A 378 6.71 -4.87 -15.69
C GLY A 378 7.27 -3.92 -14.62
N GLU A 379 6.42 -3.42 -13.71
CA GLU A 379 6.89 -2.59 -12.59
C GLU A 379 7.83 -3.38 -11.65
N LEU A 380 7.53 -4.65 -11.38
CA LEU A 380 8.42 -5.53 -10.62
C LEU A 380 9.76 -5.77 -11.34
N ALA A 381 9.76 -5.95 -12.65
CA ALA A 381 10.99 -6.07 -13.43
C ALA A 381 11.89 -4.83 -13.25
N ARG A 382 11.33 -3.61 -13.33
CA ARG A 382 12.09 -2.37 -13.08
C ARG A 382 12.68 -2.34 -11.68
N LEU A 383 11.86 -2.67 -10.69
CA LEU A 383 12.27 -2.71 -9.28
C LEU A 383 13.44 -3.70 -9.09
N TYR A 384 13.33 -4.91 -9.64
CA TYR A 384 14.37 -5.93 -9.54
C TYR A 384 15.65 -5.48 -10.23
N ASN A 385 15.56 -4.92 -11.45
CA ASN A 385 16.74 -4.49 -12.19
C ASN A 385 17.51 -3.39 -11.44
N GLU A 386 16.80 -2.44 -10.83
CA GLU A 386 17.38 -1.34 -10.05
C GLU A 386 17.94 -1.82 -8.70
N GLU A 387 17.12 -2.46 -7.87
CA GLU A 387 17.51 -2.78 -6.49
C GLU A 387 18.47 -3.96 -6.37
N ARG A 388 18.32 -4.97 -7.22
CA ARG A 388 19.25 -6.11 -7.26
C ARG A 388 20.46 -5.86 -8.16
N LYS A 389 20.52 -4.71 -8.84
CA LYS A 389 21.59 -4.31 -9.76
C LYS A 389 21.86 -5.38 -10.83
N ILE A 390 20.78 -5.90 -11.42
CA ILE A 390 20.87 -7.02 -12.38
C ILE A 390 21.63 -6.60 -13.64
N GLY A 391 21.47 -5.34 -14.07
CA GLY A 391 22.14 -4.83 -15.28
C GLY A 391 21.56 -5.38 -16.57
N CYS A 392 20.29 -5.80 -16.55
CA CYS A 392 19.57 -6.30 -17.71
C CYS A 392 19.18 -5.14 -18.65
N ASP A 393 19.35 -5.30 -19.97
CA ASP A 393 18.68 -4.45 -20.98
C ASP A 393 17.18 -4.78 -20.95
N LEU A 394 16.46 -4.08 -20.08
CA LEU A 394 15.05 -4.31 -19.80
C LEU A 394 14.20 -3.35 -20.64
N ARG A 395 13.29 -3.92 -21.42
CA ARG A 395 12.24 -3.20 -22.14
C ARG A 395 10.89 -3.68 -21.66
N ILE A 396 9.94 -2.75 -21.54
CA ILE A 396 8.58 -3.06 -21.09
C ILE A 396 7.62 -2.53 -22.11
N ILE A 397 6.86 -3.44 -22.72
CA ILE A 397 5.71 -3.07 -23.53
C ILE A 397 4.57 -2.79 -22.55
N LYS A 398 4.34 -1.49 -22.33
CA LYS A 398 3.35 -1.01 -21.37
C LYS A 398 1.95 -1.37 -21.84
N MET A 399 1.08 -1.66 -20.88
CA MET A 399 -0.35 -1.72 -21.16
C MET A 399 -0.89 -0.34 -21.53
N GLU A 400 -2.01 -0.33 -22.24
CA GLU A 400 -2.80 0.87 -22.44
C GLU A 400 -4.12 0.78 -21.69
N ASN A 401 -4.59 1.94 -21.23
CA ASN A 401 -5.86 2.13 -20.49
C ASN A 401 -5.95 1.46 -19.11
N TRP A 402 -4.98 0.62 -18.71
CA TRP A 402 -4.91 0.12 -17.33
C TRP A 402 -4.54 1.25 -16.36
N ARG A 403 -5.24 1.32 -15.23
CA ARG A 403 -4.97 2.24 -14.12
C ARG A 403 -4.81 1.46 -12.83
N ARG A 404 -4.04 1.98 -11.88
CA ARG A 404 -3.73 1.24 -10.64
C ARG A 404 -4.97 0.86 -9.83
N ALA A 405 -6.03 1.65 -9.90
CA ALA A 405 -7.30 1.36 -9.21
C ALA A 405 -8.09 0.19 -9.85
N MET A 406 -7.75 -0.23 -11.07
CA MET A 406 -8.46 -1.29 -11.79
C MET A 406 -8.21 -2.65 -11.16
N TRP A 407 -9.30 -3.34 -10.84
CA TRP A 407 -9.32 -4.78 -10.65
C TRP A 407 -9.43 -5.48 -12.00
N TYR A 408 -9.09 -6.76 -12.06
CA TYR A 408 -9.11 -7.52 -13.31
C TYR A 408 -10.47 -7.46 -14.03
N ASP A 409 -11.55 -7.57 -13.28
CA ASP A 409 -12.93 -7.50 -13.79
C ASP A 409 -13.32 -6.11 -14.32
N SER A 410 -12.51 -5.08 -14.10
CA SER A 410 -12.68 -3.75 -14.72
C SER A 410 -11.98 -3.61 -16.07
N THR A 411 -11.19 -4.61 -16.50
CA THR A 411 -10.32 -4.52 -17.69
C THR A 411 -10.94 -5.07 -18.97
N ASN A 412 -12.10 -5.72 -18.88
CA ASN A 412 -12.73 -6.46 -19.98
C ASN A 412 -11.83 -7.54 -20.64
N LEU A 413 -10.83 -8.04 -19.91
CA LEU A 413 -10.00 -9.16 -20.32
C LEU A 413 -10.62 -10.47 -19.86
N THR A 414 -10.47 -11.52 -20.66
CA THR A 414 -10.92 -12.87 -20.30
C THR A 414 -10.05 -13.44 -19.20
N TRP A 415 -10.64 -13.74 -18.03
CA TRP A 415 -9.93 -14.44 -16.97
C TRP A 415 -9.60 -15.87 -17.40
N VAL A 416 -8.31 -16.19 -17.41
CA VAL A 416 -7.80 -17.55 -17.62
C VAL A 416 -7.09 -17.97 -16.34
N ASN A 417 -7.57 -19.06 -15.75
CA ASN A 417 -7.08 -19.58 -14.47
C ASN A 417 -5.55 -19.68 -14.44
N PRO A 418 -4.84 -18.83 -13.66
CA PRO A 418 -3.39 -18.84 -13.67
C PRO A 418 -2.77 -20.15 -13.17
N SER A 419 -3.49 -20.91 -12.33
CA SER A 419 -3.12 -22.26 -11.92
C SER A 419 -4.37 -23.12 -11.67
N PRO A 420 -4.24 -24.44 -11.51
CA PRO A 420 -5.39 -25.34 -11.31
C PRO A 420 -6.26 -25.02 -10.09
N ASN A 421 -5.74 -24.28 -9.11
CA ASN A 421 -6.46 -23.84 -7.91
C ASN A 421 -6.65 -22.33 -7.84
N MET A 422 -6.35 -21.58 -8.91
CA MET A 422 -6.61 -20.15 -9.04
C MET A 422 -7.62 -19.96 -10.17
N ARG A 423 -8.89 -20.18 -9.85
CA ARG A 423 -10.02 -20.35 -10.74
C ARG A 423 -10.92 -19.13 -10.80
N SER A 424 -10.79 -18.19 -9.88
CA SER A 424 -11.61 -16.98 -9.86
C SER A 424 -10.84 -15.75 -9.36
N LEU A 425 -11.39 -14.57 -9.64
CA LEU A 425 -10.91 -13.32 -9.08
C LEU A 425 -11.13 -13.26 -7.55
N THR A 426 -12.17 -13.92 -7.03
CA THR A 426 -12.40 -14.05 -5.59
C THR A 426 -11.24 -14.79 -4.93
N GLU A 427 -10.80 -15.89 -5.52
CA GLU A 427 -9.65 -16.66 -5.04
C GLU A 427 -8.37 -15.83 -5.09
N ALA A 428 -8.14 -15.09 -6.18
CA ALA A 428 -6.99 -14.18 -6.29
C ALA A 428 -7.01 -13.08 -5.22
N ALA A 429 -8.20 -12.56 -4.88
CA ALA A 429 -8.37 -11.57 -3.81
C ALA A 429 -8.02 -12.14 -2.44
N LEU A 430 -8.42 -13.38 -2.14
CA LEU A 430 -8.18 -14.05 -0.86
C LEU A 430 -6.74 -14.56 -0.71
N TYR A 431 -6.11 -14.93 -1.82
CA TYR A 431 -4.84 -15.65 -1.86
C TYR A 431 -3.67 -15.00 -1.10
N PRO A 432 -3.45 -13.66 -1.13
CA PRO A 432 -2.36 -13.05 -0.36
C PRO A 432 -2.43 -13.36 1.14
N GLY A 433 -3.64 -13.51 1.70
CA GLY A 433 -3.86 -13.87 3.11
C GLY A 433 -3.93 -15.37 3.34
N ILE A 434 -4.79 -16.05 2.59
CA ILE A 434 -5.10 -17.48 2.80
C ILE A 434 -3.96 -18.37 2.31
N GLY A 435 -3.27 -17.98 1.25
CA GLY A 435 -2.09 -18.67 0.74
C GLY A 435 -0.98 -18.75 1.78
N LEU A 436 -0.80 -17.76 2.67
CA LEU A 436 0.19 -17.83 3.75
C LEU A 436 -0.03 -19.01 4.70
N LEU A 437 -1.27 -19.49 4.84
CA LEU A 437 -1.63 -20.61 5.70
C LEU A 437 -1.42 -21.98 5.04
N GLU A 438 -1.23 -22.01 3.72
CA GLU A 438 -1.25 -23.26 2.93
C GLU A 438 -0.09 -24.21 3.24
N THR A 439 1.00 -23.69 3.79
CA THR A 439 2.16 -24.50 4.19
C THR A 439 2.00 -25.13 5.57
N THR A 440 0.98 -24.73 6.34
CA THR A 440 0.68 -25.29 7.67
C THR A 440 -0.14 -26.58 7.56
N ASN A 441 -0.51 -27.17 8.69
CA ASN A 441 -1.41 -28.32 8.73
C ASN A 441 -2.91 -27.92 8.65
N LEU A 442 -3.23 -26.90 7.86
CA LEU A 442 -4.57 -26.40 7.60
C LEU A 442 -4.91 -26.64 6.12
N SER A 443 -6.07 -27.23 5.82
CA SER A 443 -6.58 -27.22 4.45
C SER A 443 -7.03 -25.81 4.11
N VAL A 444 -6.58 -25.29 2.98
CA VAL A 444 -7.03 -24.02 2.40
C VAL A 444 -8.01 -24.27 1.24
N GLY A 445 -8.77 -25.37 1.28
CA GLY A 445 -9.78 -25.70 0.28
C GLY A 445 -9.27 -26.30 -1.03
N ARG A 446 -7.95 -26.46 -1.20
CA ARG A 446 -7.40 -27.27 -2.32
C ARG A 446 -7.99 -28.69 -2.28
N GLY A 447 -8.35 -29.22 -3.44
CA GLY A 447 -9.07 -30.49 -3.55
C GLY A 447 -10.59 -30.38 -3.35
N THR A 448 -11.13 -29.17 -3.24
CA THR A 448 -12.57 -28.88 -3.26
C THR A 448 -12.94 -28.03 -4.49
N ASP A 449 -14.22 -27.67 -4.61
CA ASP A 449 -14.71 -26.77 -5.66
C ASP A 449 -14.41 -25.29 -5.35
N SER A 450 -13.92 -24.96 -4.15
CA SER A 450 -13.71 -23.59 -3.68
C SER A 450 -12.34 -23.41 -2.99
N PRO A 451 -11.21 -23.64 -3.70
CA PRO A 451 -9.88 -23.43 -3.13
C PRO A 451 -9.70 -21.97 -2.68
N PHE A 452 -8.99 -21.76 -1.57
CA PHE A 452 -8.74 -20.47 -0.91
C PHE A 452 -9.98 -19.71 -0.36
N GLU A 453 -11.19 -20.09 -0.76
CA GLU A 453 -12.45 -19.57 -0.22
C GLU A 453 -12.88 -20.29 1.07
N VAL A 454 -12.33 -21.48 1.34
CA VAL A 454 -12.57 -22.23 2.58
C VAL A 454 -11.27 -22.58 3.27
N ILE A 455 -11.30 -22.62 4.60
CA ILE A 455 -10.22 -23.17 5.43
C ILE A 455 -10.77 -24.17 6.43
N GLY A 456 -10.02 -25.21 6.76
CA GLY A 456 -10.48 -26.24 7.68
C GLY A 456 -9.45 -27.30 8.04
N ALA A 457 -9.79 -28.08 9.05
CA ALA A 457 -9.07 -29.28 9.43
C ALA A 457 -9.98 -30.24 10.21
N PRO A 458 -9.64 -31.54 10.32
CA PRO A 458 -10.43 -32.50 11.11
C PRO A 458 -10.51 -32.14 12.61
N TRP A 459 -9.49 -31.45 13.12
CA TRP A 459 -9.41 -30.99 14.52
C TRP A 459 -10.10 -29.63 14.77
N LEU A 460 -10.60 -28.96 13.72
CA LEU A 460 -11.08 -27.58 13.80
C LEU A 460 -12.60 -27.52 13.98
N ASP A 461 -13.06 -26.77 14.99
CA ASP A 461 -14.47 -26.45 15.19
C ASP A 461 -14.84 -25.17 14.44
N GLY A 462 -15.51 -25.32 13.30
CA GLY A 462 -15.89 -24.22 12.42
C GLY A 462 -16.78 -23.18 13.11
N GLN A 463 -17.70 -23.60 13.98
CA GLN A 463 -18.61 -22.68 14.67
C GLN A 463 -17.84 -21.79 15.65
N ARG A 464 -16.89 -22.39 16.38
CA ARG A 464 -16.03 -21.68 17.33
C ARG A 464 -15.13 -20.67 16.61
N LEU A 465 -14.46 -21.08 15.52
CA LEU A 465 -13.60 -20.20 14.75
C LEU A 465 -14.39 -19.06 14.09
N ALA A 466 -15.51 -19.36 13.44
CA ALA A 466 -16.36 -18.34 12.83
C ALA A 466 -16.85 -17.33 13.86
N SER A 467 -17.31 -17.77 15.03
CA SER A 467 -17.79 -16.88 16.10
C SER A 467 -16.67 -15.95 16.59
N TYR A 468 -15.46 -16.49 16.79
CA TYR A 468 -14.30 -15.69 17.17
C TYR A 468 -13.98 -14.61 16.13
N LEU A 469 -13.81 -15.00 14.87
CA LEU A 469 -13.40 -14.07 13.80
C LEU A 469 -14.48 -13.03 13.48
N ASN A 470 -15.75 -13.42 13.53
CA ASN A 470 -16.84 -12.47 13.30
C ASN A 470 -16.97 -11.43 14.42
N ASN A 471 -16.66 -11.80 15.67
CA ASN A 471 -16.61 -10.85 16.78
C ASN A 471 -15.46 -9.84 16.68
N ARG A 472 -14.42 -10.15 15.88
CA ARG A 472 -13.36 -9.19 15.54
C ARG A 472 -13.82 -8.07 14.61
N LYS A 473 -14.98 -8.22 13.95
CA LYS A 473 -15.56 -7.21 13.02
C LYS A 473 -14.57 -6.78 11.93
N ILE A 474 -13.87 -7.76 11.35
CA ILE A 474 -12.91 -7.54 10.26
C ILE A 474 -13.67 -6.97 9.05
N ALA A 475 -13.16 -5.89 8.47
CA ALA A 475 -13.84 -5.19 7.39
C ALA A 475 -13.86 -6.02 6.09
N GLY A 476 -14.97 -5.94 5.36
CA GLY A 476 -15.12 -6.53 4.02
C GLY A 476 -15.20 -8.06 3.96
N VAL A 477 -15.26 -8.77 5.09
CA VAL A 477 -15.32 -10.23 5.13
C VAL A 477 -16.29 -10.76 6.19
N ARG A 478 -16.92 -11.89 5.89
CA ARG A 478 -17.77 -12.66 6.81
C ARG A 478 -17.30 -14.11 6.83
N PHE A 479 -17.26 -14.70 8.02
CA PHE A 479 -16.90 -16.11 8.19
C PHE A 479 -18.15 -16.94 8.44
N VAL A 480 -18.39 -17.95 7.62
CA VAL A 480 -19.54 -18.86 7.74
C VAL A 480 -19.01 -20.26 8.08
N PRO A 481 -19.44 -20.87 9.20
CA PRO A 481 -19.01 -22.22 9.55
C PRO A 481 -19.52 -23.23 8.52
N LEU A 482 -18.68 -24.20 8.15
CA LEU A 482 -19.05 -25.33 7.28
C LEU A 482 -18.29 -26.60 7.66
N ARG A 483 -18.71 -27.69 7.01
CA ARG A 483 -17.93 -28.93 6.89
C ARG A 483 -17.64 -29.19 5.40
N PHE A 484 -16.46 -29.71 5.10
CA PHE A 484 -16.08 -30.08 3.74
C PHE A 484 -15.05 -31.22 3.76
N THR A 485 -14.97 -31.98 2.67
CA THR A 485 -14.01 -33.09 2.53
C THR A 485 -13.19 -32.88 1.25
N PRO A 486 -11.89 -32.57 1.35
CA PRO A 486 -11.01 -32.48 0.18
C PRO A 486 -10.89 -33.82 -0.54
N LYS A 487 -10.99 -33.81 -1.89
CA LYS A 487 -10.75 -34.98 -2.74
C LYS A 487 -9.27 -35.19 -3.08
N SER A 488 -8.43 -34.21 -2.79
CA SER A 488 -6.97 -34.23 -2.98
C SER A 488 -6.30 -33.26 -2.00
N SER A 489 -4.96 -33.23 -1.97
CA SER A 489 -4.18 -32.35 -1.08
C SER A 489 -4.34 -32.64 0.43
N VAL A 490 -4.14 -31.63 1.27
CA VAL A 490 -4.15 -31.73 2.74
C VAL A 490 -5.51 -32.22 3.23
N PHE A 491 -5.51 -33.24 4.08
CA PHE A 491 -6.70 -33.94 4.59
C PHE A 491 -7.58 -34.58 3.52
N LYS A 492 -6.98 -35.07 2.42
CA LYS A 492 -7.67 -35.90 1.44
C LYS A 492 -8.53 -36.98 2.11
N ASP A 493 -9.79 -37.06 1.68
CA ASP A 493 -10.82 -38.02 2.12
C ASP A 493 -11.17 -37.94 3.62
N GLN A 494 -10.76 -36.87 4.32
CA GLN A 494 -11.11 -36.62 5.72
C GLN A 494 -12.03 -35.41 5.84
N GLU A 495 -13.14 -35.57 6.57
CA GLU A 495 -14.05 -34.45 6.84
C GLU A 495 -13.35 -33.40 7.71
N CYS A 496 -13.38 -32.16 7.25
CA CYS A 496 -12.85 -31.00 7.94
C CYS A 496 -13.98 -30.13 8.46
N GLY A 497 -13.91 -29.74 9.74
CA GLY A 497 -14.64 -28.57 10.21
C GLY A 497 -13.87 -27.31 9.81
N GLY A 498 -14.60 -26.24 9.47
CA GLY A 498 -13.95 -25.07 8.89
C GLY A 498 -14.84 -23.84 8.75
N VAL A 499 -14.31 -22.85 8.04
CA VAL A 499 -15.04 -21.62 7.71
C VAL A 499 -14.88 -21.27 6.22
N ASN A 500 -15.97 -20.79 5.62
CA ASN A 500 -16.01 -20.16 4.31
C ASN A 500 -15.85 -18.66 4.52
N LEU A 501 -14.98 -18.05 3.72
CA LEU A 501 -14.69 -16.63 3.72
C LEU A 501 -15.50 -15.95 2.61
N ILE A 502 -16.55 -15.23 2.99
CA ILE A 502 -17.36 -14.46 2.06
C ILE A 502 -16.86 -13.02 2.08
N ILE A 503 -16.32 -12.54 0.94
CA ILE A 503 -16.02 -11.12 0.76
C ILE A 503 -17.36 -10.37 0.66
N THR A 504 -17.64 -9.52 1.63
CA THR A 504 -18.88 -8.74 1.71
C THR A 504 -18.74 -7.34 1.13
N ASP A 505 -17.53 -6.79 1.16
CA ASP A 505 -17.19 -5.50 0.57
C ASP A 505 -15.71 -5.52 0.15
N ARG A 506 -15.49 -5.65 -1.17
CA ARG A 506 -14.15 -5.71 -1.77
C ARG A 506 -13.32 -4.45 -1.52
N THR A 507 -13.94 -3.28 -1.41
CA THR A 507 -13.22 -2.01 -1.24
C THR A 507 -12.60 -1.86 0.15
N ARG A 508 -13.16 -2.58 1.12
CA ARG A 508 -12.71 -2.59 2.53
C ARG A 508 -12.02 -3.89 2.92
N PHE A 509 -11.88 -4.81 1.98
CA PHE A 509 -11.31 -6.12 2.23
C PHE A 509 -9.78 -6.08 2.15
N HIS A 510 -9.13 -6.43 3.26
CA HIS A 510 -7.68 -6.52 3.38
C HIS A 510 -7.27 -7.99 3.56
N PRO A 511 -6.80 -8.67 2.49
CA PRO A 511 -6.54 -10.10 2.53
C PRO A 511 -5.44 -10.47 3.51
N VAL A 512 -4.35 -9.70 3.59
CA VAL A 512 -3.23 -10.08 4.46
C VAL A 512 -3.59 -9.87 5.94
N GLN A 513 -4.35 -8.82 6.25
CA GLN A 513 -4.95 -8.65 7.58
C GLN A 513 -5.86 -9.84 7.92
N THR A 514 -6.71 -10.25 6.99
CA THR A 514 -7.62 -11.39 7.19
C THR A 514 -6.87 -12.68 7.48
N GLY A 515 -5.82 -12.97 6.70
CA GLY A 515 -4.94 -14.12 6.93
C GLY A 515 -4.22 -14.08 8.27
N LEU A 516 -3.77 -12.90 8.71
CA LEU A 516 -3.14 -12.70 10.03
C LEU A 516 -4.14 -12.93 11.18
N GLU A 517 -5.35 -12.36 11.08
CA GLU A 517 -6.41 -12.55 12.08
C GLU A 517 -6.76 -14.04 12.23
N ILE A 518 -6.81 -14.79 11.11
CA ILE A 518 -6.98 -16.24 11.13
C ILE A 518 -5.79 -16.93 11.81
N ALA A 519 -4.55 -16.60 11.45
CA ALA A 519 -3.35 -17.19 12.05
C ALA A 519 -3.32 -17.01 13.57
N VAL A 520 -3.62 -15.79 14.06
CA VAL A 520 -3.70 -15.51 15.49
C VAL A 520 -4.88 -16.23 16.15
N ALA A 521 -6.05 -16.30 15.48
CA ALA A 521 -7.20 -17.07 15.98
C ALA A 521 -6.87 -18.56 16.13
N LEU A 522 -6.22 -19.16 15.13
CA LEU A 522 -5.76 -20.55 15.17
C LEU A 522 -4.78 -20.77 16.32
N ARG A 523 -3.81 -19.87 16.49
CA ARG A 523 -2.87 -19.94 17.63
C ARG A 523 -3.59 -19.89 18.98
N ARG A 524 -4.59 -19.01 19.15
CA ARG A 524 -5.31 -18.83 20.42
C ARG A 524 -6.26 -19.99 20.72
N LEU A 525 -6.98 -20.47 19.72
CA LEU A 525 -8.03 -21.47 19.89
C LEU A 525 -7.51 -22.91 19.83
N TYR A 526 -6.42 -23.15 19.10
CA TYR A 526 -5.82 -24.47 18.84
C TYR A 526 -4.29 -24.44 19.01
N PRO A 527 -3.78 -24.08 20.20
CA PRO A 527 -2.35 -23.85 20.44
C PRO A 527 -1.48 -25.11 20.32
N THR A 528 -2.07 -26.31 20.38
CA THR A 528 -1.36 -27.59 20.28
C THR A 528 -1.45 -28.20 18.89
N GLU A 529 -2.59 -28.04 18.23
CA GLU A 529 -2.92 -28.69 16.97
C GLU A 529 -2.36 -27.91 15.79
N TRP A 530 -2.44 -26.58 15.79
CA TRP A 530 -1.98 -25.77 14.66
C TRP A 530 -0.45 -25.60 14.66
N LYS A 531 0.19 -26.03 13.56
CA LYS A 531 1.64 -25.95 13.35
C LYS A 531 2.06 -24.55 12.91
N VAL A 532 2.13 -23.63 13.88
CA VAL A 532 2.50 -22.22 13.65
C VAL A 532 3.86 -22.05 12.95
N ASP A 533 4.82 -22.93 13.20
CA ASP A 533 6.18 -22.79 12.65
C ASP A 533 6.23 -22.93 11.13
N ASP A 534 5.32 -23.72 10.56
CA ASP A 534 5.22 -23.90 9.11
C ASP A 534 4.66 -22.66 8.40
N TYR A 535 4.07 -21.70 9.14
CA TYR A 535 3.62 -20.41 8.62
C TYR A 535 4.81 -19.55 8.11
N ALA A 536 6.00 -19.77 8.68
CA ALA A 536 7.21 -19.04 8.34
C ALA A 536 7.63 -19.22 6.87
N ARG A 537 7.26 -20.36 6.25
CA ARG A 537 7.72 -20.75 4.91
C ARG A 537 7.32 -19.77 3.82
N LEU A 538 6.12 -19.17 3.92
CA LEU A 538 5.63 -18.17 2.97
C LEU A 538 5.58 -16.75 3.57
N LEU A 539 5.46 -16.63 4.89
CA LEU A 539 5.48 -15.33 5.58
C LEU A 539 6.83 -14.62 5.43
N VAL A 540 7.94 -15.37 5.53
CA VAL A 540 9.32 -14.87 5.37
C VAL A 540 9.59 -13.60 6.20
N ASN A 541 9.07 -13.55 7.43
CA ASN A 541 9.32 -12.44 8.36
C ASN A 541 9.37 -12.97 9.80
N ALA A 542 10.56 -12.93 10.41
CA ALA A 542 10.82 -13.51 11.73
C ALA A 542 10.00 -12.83 12.82
N GLU A 543 9.97 -11.49 12.81
CA GLU A 543 9.30 -10.69 13.83
C GLU A 543 7.80 -10.97 13.86
N THR A 544 7.17 -11.00 12.68
CA THR A 544 5.74 -11.31 12.55
C THR A 544 5.45 -12.74 12.99
N LEU A 545 6.31 -13.71 12.64
CA LEU A 545 6.15 -15.10 13.10
C LEU A 545 6.17 -15.19 14.62
N GLU A 546 7.15 -14.55 15.27
CA GLU A 546 7.27 -14.56 16.73
C GLU A 546 6.07 -13.90 17.42
N ALA A 547 5.54 -12.82 16.84
CA ALA A 547 4.33 -12.19 17.34
C ALA A 547 3.09 -13.09 17.19
N VAL A 548 2.97 -13.81 16.07
CA VAL A 548 1.91 -14.82 15.89
C VAL A 548 2.08 -15.99 16.86
N ARG A 549 3.31 -16.44 17.15
CA ARG A 549 3.58 -17.52 18.13
C ARG A 549 3.11 -17.14 19.54
N ARG A 550 3.33 -15.90 19.95
CA ARG A 550 2.83 -15.33 21.22
C ARG A 550 1.33 -15.00 21.20
N ALA A 551 0.73 -15.04 20.01
CA ALA A 551 -0.66 -14.67 19.78
C ALA A 551 -0.97 -13.20 20.16
N ASP A 552 -0.02 -12.31 19.87
CA ASP A 552 -0.14 -10.85 20.08
C ASP A 552 -1.37 -10.30 19.31
N ASP A 553 -1.87 -9.10 19.68
CA ASP A 553 -3.02 -8.52 18.97
C ASP A 553 -2.66 -8.23 17.50
N PRO A 554 -3.49 -8.66 16.52
CA PRO A 554 -3.21 -8.43 15.12
C PRO A 554 -2.97 -6.96 14.75
N ASN A 555 -3.59 -5.99 15.44
CA ASN A 555 -3.35 -4.58 15.16
C ASN A 555 -1.94 -4.14 15.56
N ASP A 556 -1.38 -4.68 16.63
CA ASP A 556 0.01 -4.41 17.03
C ASP A 556 1.00 -5.00 16.02
N ILE A 557 0.73 -6.22 15.56
CA ILE A 557 1.53 -6.87 14.51
C ILE A 557 1.48 -6.05 13.21
N MET A 558 0.29 -5.62 12.78
CA MET A 558 0.17 -4.77 11.58
C MET A 558 0.89 -3.43 11.73
N ARG A 559 0.86 -2.83 12.93
CA ARG A 559 1.60 -1.59 13.22
C ARG A 559 3.11 -1.76 13.04
N SER A 560 3.68 -2.92 13.38
CA SER A 560 5.13 -3.16 13.22
C SER A 560 5.57 -3.16 11.76
N TRP A 561 4.68 -3.50 10.82
CA TRP A 561 5.00 -3.52 9.39
C TRP A 561 5.15 -2.14 8.77
N ASN A 562 4.62 -1.08 9.40
CA ASN A 562 4.54 0.26 8.82
C ASN A 562 5.88 0.82 8.34
N SER A 563 6.96 0.58 9.07
CA SER A 563 8.30 1.04 8.68
C SER A 563 8.77 0.38 7.37
N GLY A 564 8.63 -0.95 7.28
CA GLY A 564 8.95 -1.70 6.07
C GLY A 564 8.06 -1.34 4.89
N LEU A 565 6.75 -1.21 5.12
CA LEU A 565 5.79 -0.81 4.11
C LEU A 565 6.06 0.61 3.57
N ASN A 566 6.42 1.55 4.43
CA ASN A 566 6.76 2.92 4.01
C ASN A 566 8.04 2.95 3.18
N SER A 567 9.05 2.18 3.58
CA SER A 567 10.30 2.02 2.82
C SER A 567 10.03 1.42 1.44
N PHE A 568 9.21 0.36 1.37
CA PHE A 568 8.80 -0.25 0.10
C PHE A 568 7.99 0.72 -0.76
N ARG A 569 7.03 1.47 -0.21
CA ARG A 569 6.25 2.48 -0.96
C ARG A 569 7.15 3.57 -1.56
N GLN A 570 8.18 3.99 -0.83
CA GLN A 570 9.16 4.94 -1.34
C GLN A 570 9.95 4.35 -2.51
N SER A 571 10.41 3.10 -2.39
CA SER A 571 11.18 2.48 -3.46
C SER A 571 10.33 2.17 -4.69
N ARG A 572 9.13 1.60 -4.49
CA ARG A 572 8.20 1.26 -5.59
C ARG A 572 7.90 2.46 -6.47
N ARG A 573 7.83 3.68 -5.89
CA ARG A 573 7.48 4.92 -6.62
C ARG A 573 8.38 5.17 -7.83
N ARG A 574 9.66 4.77 -7.79
CA ARG A 574 10.61 4.91 -8.90
C ARG A 574 10.37 3.89 -10.02
N ALA A 575 9.85 2.72 -9.66
CA ALA A 575 9.57 1.63 -10.57
C ALA A 575 8.18 1.72 -11.23
N LEU A 576 7.25 2.49 -10.66
CA LEU A 576 5.89 2.61 -11.19
C LEU A 576 5.86 3.11 -12.64
N ILE A 577 4.94 2.55 -13.41
CA ILE A 577 4.71 2.85 -14.83
C ILE A 577 3.33 3.49 -15.02
N TYR A 578 2.34 3.05 -14.23
CA TYR A 578 0.95 3.46 -14.36
C TYR A 578 0.52 4.40 -13.24
N GLN A 579 -0.51 5.20 -13.51
CA GLN A 579 -1.11 6.14 -12.57
C GLN A 579 -2.19 5.51 -11.70
#